data_AF-U3TZC0-F1
#
_entry.id   AF-U3TZC0-F1
#
_cell.length_a   1.000
_cell.length_b   1.000
_cell.length_c   1.000
_cell.angle_alpha   90.00
_cell.angle_beta   90.00
_cell.angle_gamma   90.00
#
_symmetry.space_group_name_H-M   'P 1'
#
loop_
_entity.id
_entity.type
_entity.pdbx_description
1 polymer ?
#
loop_
_entity_poly.entity_id
_entity_poly.type
_entity_poly.pdbx_seq_one_letter_code
_entity_poly.pdbx_strand_id
1 'polypeptide(L)' 'MEIRSFRQEDFEEVITLWERCDLLRPWNDPELDIERKMNHDPELFLVAEVGGEVVGTLMGGYDGHRGSAYYPGGAS' A
#
# COMPACT_ATOMS: atom_id res chain seq x y z
N MET A 1 -7.15 13.79 -5.13
CA MET A 1 -6.13 13.11 -4.32
C MET A 1 -6.64 13.09 -2.90
N GLU A 2 -6.86 11.90 -2.36
CA GLU A 2 -7.32 11.64 -1.00
C GLU A 2 -6.31 10.72 -0.31
N ILE A 3 -6.03 10.95 0.97
CA ILE A 3 -5.27 10.01 1.81
C ILE A 3 -6.26 9.44 2.82
N ARG A 4 -6.38 8.12 2.87
CA ARG A 4 -7.29 7.41 3.77
C ARG A 4 -6.66 6.15 4.31
N SER A 5 -7.24 5.61 5.39
CA SER A 5 -6.87 4.29 5.88
C SER A 5 -7.13 3.23 4.81
N PHE A 6 -6.24 2.24 4.76
CA PHE A 6 -6.43 1.04 3.97
C PHE A 6 -7.76 0.35 4.34
N ARG A 7 -8.42 -0.20 3.33
CA ARG A 7 -9.61 -1.04 3.44
C ARG A 7 -9.34 -2.38 2.76
N GLN A 8 -10.05 -3.42 3.17
CA GLN A 8 -9.87 -4.76 2.58
C GLN A 8 -10.09 -4.78 1.06
N GLU A 9 -10.94 -3.88 0.56
CA GLU A 9 -11.21 -3.68 -0.87
C GLU A 9 -9.97 -3.21 -1.66
N ASP A 10 -9.01 -2.55 -1.01
CA ASP A 10 -7.79 -2.04 -1.65
C ASP A 10 -6.71 -3.14 -1.81
N PHE A 11 -6.93 -4.34 -1.26
CA PHE A 11 -5.90 -5.37 -1.13
C PHE A 11 -5.25 -5.72 -2.48
N GLU A 12 -6.04 -6.10 -3.47
CA GLU A 12 -5.52 -6.50 -4.79
C GLU A 12 -4.79 -5.34 -5.48
N GLU A 13 -5.32 -4.11 -5.35
CA GLU A 13 -4.76 -2.93 -5.97
C GLU A 13 -3.42 -2.52 -5.33
N VAL A 14 -3.30 -2.66 -4.00
CA VAL A 14 -2.06 -2.42 -3.26
C VAL A 14 -0.98 -3.44 -3.63
N ILE A 15 -1.32 -4.73 -3.69
CA ILE A 15 -0.36 -5.78 -4.11
C ILE A 15 0.12 -5.51 -5.52
N THR A 16 -0.79 -5.20 -6.44
CA THR A 16 -0.48 -4.86 -7.83
C THR A 16 0.44 -3.63 -7.92
N LEU A 17 0.19 -2.60 -7.10
CA LEU A 17 1.05 -1.42 -7.02
C LEU A 17 2.46 -1.79 -6.54
N TRP A 18 2.59 -2.63 -5.52
CA TRP A 18 3.88 -3.07 -5.00
C TRP A 18 4.67 -3.92 -6.00
N GLU A 19 4.00 -4.77 -6.77
CA GLU A 19 4.59 -5.50 -7.90
C GLU A 19 5.13 -4.54 -8.95
N ARG A 20 4.30 -3.59 -9.41
CA ARG A 20 4.70 -2.58 -10.41
C ARG A 20 5.86 -1.70 -9.96
N CYS A 21 6.00 -1.51 -8.65
CA CYS A 21 7.07 -0.71 -8.06
C CYS A 21 8.30 -1.54 -7.62
N ASP A 22 8.36 -2.84 -7.96
CA ASP A 22 9.45 -3.74 -7.55
C ASP A 22 9.71 -3.72 -6.02
N LEU A 23 8.66 -3.58 -5.22
CA LEU A 23 8.73 -3.55 -3.76
C LEU A 23 8.60 -4.94 -3.13
N LEU A 24 8.08 -5.91 -3.88
CA LEU A 24 8.04 -7.29 -3.46
C LEU A 24 9.44 -7.86 -3.31
N ARG A 25 9.61 -8.75 -2.34
CA ARG A 25 10.86 -9.47 -2.10
C ARG A 25 10.57 -10.97 -2.06
N PRO A 26 11.42 -11.83 -2.63
CA PRO A 26 11.17 -13.28 -2.68
C PRO A 26 10.97 -13.94 -1.30
N TRP A 27 11.54 -13.34 -0.25
CA TRP A 27 11.47 -13.82 1.12
C TRP A 27 10.30 -13.21 1.91
N ASN A 28 9.48 -12.37 1.28
CA ASN A 28 8.44 -11.61 1.95
C ASN A 28 7.12 -11.75 1.19
N ASP A 29 6.20 -12.51 1.80
CA ASP A 29 4.85 -12.65 1.28
C ASP A 29 4.06 -11.37 1.60
N PRO A 30 3.65 -10.59 0.59
CA PRO A 30 2.98 -9.32 0.81
C PRO A 30 1.57 -9.49 1.38
N GLU A 31 0.90 -10.63 1.14
CA GLU A 31 -0.41 -10.92 1.71
C GLU A 31 -0.29 -11.08 3.23
N LEU A 32 0.68 -11.88 3.67
CA LEU A 32 0.97 -12.08 5.09
C LEU A 32 1.41 -10.79 5.78
N ASP A 33 2.12 -9.91 5.09
CA ASP A 33 2.51 -8.60 5.64
C ASP A 33 1.30 -7.70 5.89
N ILE A 34 0.38 -7.63 4.92
CA ILE A 34 -0.87 -6.88 5.08
C ILE A 34 -1.70 -7.48 6.21
N GLU A 35 -1.88 -8.80 6.24
CA GLU A 35 -2.62 -9.48 7.32
C GLU A 35 -2.01 -9.21 8.70
N ARG A 36 -0.68 -9.30 8.84
CA ARG A 36 0.00 -8.98 10.09
C ARG A 36 -0.23 -7.54 10.49
N LYS A 37 -0.14 -6.60 9.54
CA LYS A 37 -0.36 -5.19 9.81
C LYS A 37 -1.79 -4.92 10.29
N MET A 38 -2.78 -5.49 9.60
CA MET A 38 -4.19 -5.33 9.94
C MET A 38 -4.55 -5.95 11.29
N ASN A 39 -3.89 -7.05 11.68
CA ASN A 39 -4.11 -7.70 12.97
C ASN A 39 -3.39 -7.00 14.14
N HIS A 40 -2.27 -6.32 13.90
CA HIS A 40 -1.43 -5.77 14.97
C HIS A 40 -1.57 -4.27 15.16
N ASP A 41 -1.57 -3.49 14.07
CA ASP A 41 -1.59 -2.03 14.10
C ASP A 41 -2.10 -1.47 12.76
N PRO A 42 -3.42 -1.43 12.53
CA PRO A 42 -3.98 -0.95 11.27
C PRO A 42 -3.95 0.57 11.13
N GLU A 43 -3.75 1.31 12.24
CA GLU A 43 -3.93 2.78 12.28
C GLU A 43 -2.96 3.52 11.34
N LEU A 44 -1.79 2.94 11.11
CA LEU A 44 -0.73 3.51 10.27
C LEU A 44 -0.59 2.83 8.90
N PHE A 45 -1.62 2.14 8.43
CA PHE A 45 -1.69 1.68 7.03
C PHE A 45 -2.59 2.61 6.21
N LEU A 46 -1.96 3.46 5.40
CA LEU A 46 -2.61 4.48 4.58
C LEU A 46 -2.45 4.19 3.09
N VAL A 47 -3.46 4.59 2.33
CA VAL A 47 -3.45 4.60 0.86
C VAL A 47 -3.65 6.02 0.35
N ALA A 48 -3.02 6.33 -0.78
CA ALA A 48 -3.24 7.54 -1.54
C ALA A 48 -4.10 7.20 -2.76
N GLU A 49 -5.25 7.84 -2.89
CA GLU A 49 -6.21 7.61 -3.96
C GLU A 49 -6.33 8.83 -4.88
N VAL A 50 -6.33 8.60 -6.19
CA VAL A 50 -6.56 9.62 -7.21
C VAL A 50 -7.54 9.06 -8.24
N GLY A 51 -8.71 9.68 -8.37
CA GLY A 51 -9.70 9.27 -9.38
C GLY A 51 -10.31 7.89 -9.14
N GLY A 52 -10.33 7.40 -7.89
CA GLY A 52 -10.79 6.05 -7.55
C GLY A 52 -9.71 4.98 -7.57
N GLU A 53 -8.48 5.31 -7.99
CA GLU A 53 -7.35 4.38 -8.06
C GLU A 53 -6.32 4.64 -6.95
N VAL A 54 -5.81 3.57 -6.36
CA VAL A 54 -4.72 3.59 -5.38
C VAL A 54 -3.39 3.80 -6.10
N VAL A 55 -2.79 4.98 -5.88
CA VAL A 55 -1.51 5.39 -6.50
C VAL A 55 -0.33 5.35 -5.54
N GLY A 56 -0.58 5.13 -4.24
CA GLY A 56 0.46 5.13 -3.23
C GLY A 56 0.03 4.43 -1.96
N THR A 57 1.01 3.94 -1.20
CA THR A 57 0.79 3.28 0.08
C THR A 57 1.86 3.66 1.09
N LEU A 58 1.44 3.74 2.35
CA LEU A 58 2.31 3.91 3.48
C LEU A 58 1.93 2.90 4.55
N MET A 59 2.85 1.99 4.86
CA MET A 59 2.68 1.02 5.93
C MET A 59 3.68 1.38 7.04
N GLY A 60 3.23 2.18 8.01
CA GLY A 60 4.07 2.65 9.12
C GLY A 60 4.06 1.67 10.29
N GLY A 61 5.21 1.18 10.76
CA GLY A 61 5.34 0.37 11.99
C GLY A 61 6.30 1.01 13.00
N TYR A 62 6.34 0.49 14.23
CA TYR A 62 7.21 0.98 15.33
C TYR A 62 8.72 0.91 15.02
N ASP A 63 9.09 0.18 13.96
CA ASP A 63 10.44 -0.02 13.41
C ASP A 63 10.62 0.49 11.95
N GLY A 64 9.65 1.28 11.44
CA GLY A 64 9.96 2.44 10.61
C GLY A 64 10.29 2.27 9.12
N HIS A 65 10.01 1.15 8.44
CA HIS A 65 10.36 1.06 7.01
C HIS A 65 9.30 0.40 6.12
N ARG A 66 8.43 1.23 5.51
CA ARG A 66 8.30 1.42 4.04
C ARG A 66 7.19 2.44 3.70
N GLY A 67 7.59 3.53 3.04
CA GLY A 67 6.68 4.46 2.37
C GLY A 67 7.01 4.48 0.87
N SER A 68 6.00 4.28 0.04
CA SER A 68 6.12 4.26 -1.42
C SER A 68 4.97 5.07 -2.01
N ALA A 69 5.28 6.24 -2.54
CA ALA A 69 4.37 7.09 -3.28
C ALA A 69 4.88 7.19 -4.72
N TYR A 70 4.05 6.84 -5.70
CA TYR A 70 4.39 6.99 -7.12
C TYR A 70 3.29 7.71 -7.87
N TYR A 71 3.70 8.50 -8.86
CA TYR A 71 2.81 9.24 -9.74
C TYR A 71 2.83 8.53 -11.10
N PRO A 72 1.85 7.67 -11.44
CA PRO A 72 1.66 7.30 -12.84
C PRO A 72 1.14 8.55 -13.56
N GLY A 73 2.02 9.21 -14.30
CA GLY A 73 1.62 10.30 -15.20
C GLY A 73 0.96 9.73 -16.45
N GLY A 74 -0.29 10.16 -16.71
CA GLY A 74 -1.04 9.94 -17.96
C GLY A 74 -1.96 8.71 -17.90
N ALA A 75 -3.23 8.77 -18.30
CA ALA A 75 -3.77 9.49 -19.45
C ALA A 75 -5.12 10.21 -19.17
N SER A 76 -5.32 11.25 -19.98
CA SER A 76 -6.56 11.97 -20.30
C SER A 76 -7.78 11.09 -20.53
#